data_AF-A0A8U0HSA7-F1
#
_entry.id   AF-A0A8U0HSA7-F1
#
_cell.length_a   1.000
_cell.length_b   1.000
_cell.length_c   1.000
_cell.angle_alpha   90.00
_cell.angle_beta   90.00
_cell.angle_gamma   90.00
#
_symmetry.space_group_name_H-M   'P 1'
#
loop_
_entity.id
_entity.type
_entity.pdbx_description
1 polymer ?
#
loop_
_entity_poly.entity_id
_entity_poly.type
_entity_poly.pdbx_seq_one_letter_code
_entity_poly.pdbx_strand_id
1 'polypeptide(L)'
;MTGRTRLTTTETVRDERSWLFTVRDQYDELDEVILVPCEEREVGEATADSADRQAADSADSGVEAWVNRCTHEAQRLDRGFGAAMRDGQIICPKHGSMFDACSGYCDNGDAADTTLPAVEIAVEDGAVYLTDDGYEFVHEGSIEDGGAEGGENGAGDADESQDDDDDMPSSTSHIGF
;
A
#
# COMPACT_ATOMS: atom_id res chain seq x y z
N MET A 1 14.19 -10.19 20.35
CA MET A 1 15.27 -9.29 19.87
C MET A 1 14.55 -8.33 18.97
N THR A 2 14.40 -7.07 19.36
CA THR A 2 13.85 -6.03 18.49
C THR A 2 14.80 -5.87 17.32
N GLY A 3 14.45 -6.51 16.21
CA GLY A 3 15.30 -6.64 15.04
C GLY A 3 14.99 -5.53 14.08
N ARG A 4 15.83 -4.48 14.05
CA ARG A 4 15.71 -3.48 12.97
C ARG A 4 16.04 -4.15 11.64
N THR A 5 15.13 -4.05 10.68
CA THR A 5 15.31 -4.62 9.34
C THR A 5 15.39 -3.49 8.33
N ARG A 6 16.45 -3.47 7.50
CA ARG A 6 16.60 -2.44 6.47
C ARG A 6 15.58 -2.70 5.35
N LEU A 7 14.82 -1.67 5.01
CA LEU A 7 13.80 -1.69 3.95
C LEU A 7 14.36 -1.12 2.65
N THR A 8 14.51 0.20 2.59
CA THR A 8 14.87 0.97 1.39
C THR A 8 15.59 2.27 1.78
N THR A 9 15.60 3.28 0.91
CA THR A 9 16.10 4.63 1.20
C THR A 9 15.00 5.68 1.06
N THR A 10 15.14 6.79 1.78
CA THR A 10 14.23 7.94 1.65
C THR A 10 14.22 8.49 0.22
N GLU A 11 15.37 8.49 -0.47
CA GLU A 11 15.47 8.87 -1.88
C GLU A 11 14.59 7.99 -2.78
N THR A 12 14.66 6.67 -2.63
CA THR A 12 13.79 5.73 -3.36
C THR A 12 12.31 6.05 -3.15
N VAL A 13 11.88 6.25 -1.90
CA VAL A 13 10.49 6.57 -1.58
C VAL A 13 10.04 7.90 -2.22
N ARG A 14 10.92 8.91 -2.25
CA ARG A 14 10.63 10.21 -2.89
C ARG A 14 10.53 10.09 -4.41
N ASP A 15 11.45 9.35 -5.03
CA ASP A 15 11.50 9.16 -6.48
C ASP A 15 10.31 8.35 -7.00
N GLU A 16 9.95 7.28 -6.29
CA GLU A 16 8.87 6.36 -6.66
C GLU A 16 7.49 6.81 -6.13
N ARG A 17 7.45 7.84 -5.27
CA ARG A 17 6.26 8.41 -4.60
C ARG A 17 5.58 7.50 -3.59
N SER A 18 5.76 6.20 -3.68
CA SER A 18 5.52 5.26 -2.59
C SER A 18 6.36 4.01 -2.79
N TRP A 19 6.58 3.26 -1.73
CA TRP A 19 7.26 1.97 -1.77
C TRP A 19 6.45 0.94 -1.00
N LEU A 20 5.96 -0.08 -1.70
CA LEU A 20 5.10 -1.14 -1.17
C LEU A 20 5.94 -2.32 -0.71
N PHE A 21 5.62 -2.89 0.44
CA PHE A 21 6.24 -4.11 0.93
C PHE A 21 5.28 -4.97 1.74
N THR A 22 5.64 -6.24 1.87
CA THR A 22 4.89 -7.23 2.62
C THR A 22 5.58 -7.49 3.96
N VAL A 23 4.77 -7.46 5.01
CA VAL A 23 5.15 -7.81 6.38
C VAL A 23 4.35 -9.02 6.84
N ARG A 24 4.83 -9.65 7.89
CA ARG A 24 4.14 -10.69 8.63
C ARG A 24 3.90 -10.23 10.05
N ASP A 25 2.69 -10.40 10.54
CA ASP A 25 2.34 -10.05 11.91
C ASP A 25 2.67 -11.16 12.92
N GLN A 26 2.38 -10.90 14.19
CA GLN A 26 2.56 -11.86 15.28
C GLN A 26 1.70 -13.14 15.21
N TYR A 27 0.69 -13.17 14.32
CA TYR A 27 -0.21 -14.30 14.09
C TYR A 27 0.14 -15.08 12.82
N ASP A 28 1.28 -14.78 12.18
CA ASP A 28 1.73 -15.36 10.90
C ASP A 28 0.84 -14.92 9.71
N GLU A 29 0.04 -13.87 9.86
CA GLU A 29 -0.76 -13.28 8.79
C GLU A 29 0.08 -12.28 7.99
N LEU A 30 -0.10 -12.28 6.67
CA LEU A 30 0.59 -11.35 5.78
C LEU A 30 -0.23 -10.07 5.62
N ASP A 31 0.44 -8.94 5.78
CA ASP A 31 -0.11 -7.61 5.51
C ASP A 31 0.79 -6.83 4.57
N GLU A 32 0.21 -5.80 3.94
CA GLU A 32 0.92 -4.88 3.07
C GLU A 32 1.08 -3.54 3.75
N VAL A 33 2.25 -2.95 3.61
CA VAL A 33 2.60 -1.64 4.17
C VAL A 33 3.17 -0.77 3.04
N ILE A 34 2.84 0.52 3.07
CA ILE A 34 3.37 1.51 2.13
C ILE A 34 4.22 2.52 2.87
N LEU A 35 5.42 2.78 2.35
CA LEU A 35 6.19 3.98 2.67
C LEU A 35 5.75 5.10 1.73
N VAL A 36 5.52 6.29 2.27
CA VAL A 36 5.17 7.48 1.48
C VAL A 36 6.06 8.65 1.89
N PRO A 37 6.45 9.52 0.95
CA PRO A 37 7.16 10.74 1.30
C PRO A 37 6.23 11.63 2.11
N CYS A 38 6.72 12.10 3.25
CA CYS A 38 6.07 13.09 4.06
C CYS A 38 7.01 14.31 4.14
N GLU A 39 6.55 15.46 3.68
CA GLU A 39 7.26 16.70 3.89
C GLU A 39 6.21 17.59 4.52
N GLU A 40 6.45 18.03 5.76
CA GLU A 40 5.63 19.09 6.32
C GLU A 40 5.69 20.24 5.31
N ARG A 41 4.56 20.51 4.65
CA ARG A 41 4.38 21.76 3.88
C ARG A 41 4.91 22.85 4.78
N GLU A 42 5.87 23.66 4.35
CA GLU A 42 6.46 24.73 5.16
C GLU A 42 5.35 25.59 5.77
N VAL A 43 4.84 25.21 6.95
CA VAL A 43 3.81 25.93 7.68
C VAL A 43 4.62 26.99 8.37
N GLY A 44 4.66 28.17 7.77
CA GLY A 44 5.41 29.32 8.26
C GLY A 44 5.29 29.43 9.78
N GLU A 45 6.41 29.19 10.46
CA GLU A 45 6.70 29.54 11.85
C GLU A 45 5.51 29.37 12.81
N ALA A 46 4.96 28.16 12.92
CA ALA A 46 4.03 27.83 14.00
C ALA A 46 4.82 27.72 15.31
N THR A 47 4.67 28.73 16.17
CA THR A 47 5.36 28.88 17.44
C THR A 47 5.19 27.66 18.33
N ALA A 48 6.32 27.09 18.74
CA ALA A 48 6.43 25.98 19.66
C ALA A 48 5.71 26.25 20.98
N ASP A 49 4.50 25.72 21.13
CA ASP A 49 3.92 25.43 22.43
C ASP A 49 3.02 24.20 22.34
N SER A 50 3.33 23.21 23.19
CA SER A 50 2.53 22.02 23.57
C SER A 50 2.94 20.65 22.99
N ALA A 51 3.79 19.96 23.75
CA ALA A 51 3.48 18.63 24.32
C ALA A 51 3.09 17.46 23.38
N ASP A 52 3.83 17.19 22.31
CA ASP A 52 3.83 15.85 21.71
C ASP A 52 5.20 15.51 21.10
N ARG A 53 6.11 15.02 21.93
CA ARG A 53 7.50 14.71 21.53
C ARG A 53 7.65 13.33 20.87
N GLN A 54 6.56 12.59 20.67
CA GLN A 54 6.55 11.30 19.97
C GLN A 54 6.22 11.43 18.48
N ALA A 55 5.69 12.57 18.03
CA ALA A 55 5.49 12.89 16.61
C ALA A 55 6.70 13.59 15.94
N ALA A 56 7.71 13.98 16.72
CA ALA A 56 8.84 14.79 16.23
C ALA A 56 10.00 13.97 15.66
N ASP A 57 10.13 12.67 16.01
CA ASP A 57 11.14 11.78 15.38
C ASP A 57 10.70 11.36 13.97
N SER A 58 9.39 11.17 13.76
CA SER A 58 8.82 10.78 12.47
C SER A 58 8.81 11.92 11.46
N ALA A 59 8.51 13.16 11.88
CA ALA A 59 8.51 14.33 11.00
C ALA A 59 9.89 14.69 10.40
N ASP A 60 10.99 14.44 11.13
CA ASP A 60 12.36 14.69 10.64
C ASP A 60 12.83 13.64 9.62
N SER A 61 12.17 12.48 9.59
CA SER A 61 12.54 11.35 8.72
C SER A 61 12.12 11.55 7.25
N GLY A 62 11.10 12.38 7.03
CA GLY A 62 10.59 12.74 5.71
C GLY A 62 9.86 11.61 4.97
N VAL A 63 9.57 10.50 5.66
CA VAL A 63 8.84 9.33 5.17
C VAL A 63 7.98 8.77 6.30
N GLU A 64 6.74 8.38 6.01
CA GLU A 64 5.88 7.66 6.95
C GLU A 64 5.50 6.28 6.40
N ALA A 65 5.16 5.36 7.30
CA ALA A 65 4.74 4.00 6.98
C ALA A 65 3.30 3.72 7.45
N TRP A 66 2.47 3.21 6.54
CA TRP A 66 1.05 2.95 6.80
C TRP A 66 0.64 1.57 6.30
N VAL A 67 -0.23 0.88 7.04
CA VAL A 67 -0.89 -0.32 6.51
C VAL A 67 -1.65 0.04 5.22
N ASN A 68 -1.43 -0.73 4.15
CA ASN A 68 -1.95 -0.49 2.81
C ASN A 68 -3.44 -0.83 2.68
N ARG A 69 -4.28 -0.27 3.56
CA ARG A 69 -5.70 -0.54 3.61
C ARG A 69 -6.47 0.71 4.03
N CYS A 70 -7.40 1.13 3.19
CA CYS A 70 -8.35 2.18 3.53
C CYS A 70 -9.16 1.79 4.78
N THR A 71 -9.40 2.74 5.66
CA THR A 71 -10.15 2.57 6.91
C THR A 71 -11.67 2.48 6.70
N HIS A 72 -12.18 2.94 5.55
CA HIS A 72 -13.60 2.80 5.20
C HIS A 72 -13.95 1.36 4.78
N GLU A 73 -13.19 0.80 3.84
CA GLU A 73 -13.35 -0.55 3.32
C GLU A 73 -11.96 -1.13 3.03
N ALA A 74 -11.83 -2.46 3.02
CA ALA A 74 -10.58 -3.20 2.77
C ALA A 74 -10.01 -3.05 1.33
N GLN A 75 -9.83 -1.81 0.89
CA GLN A 75 -9.28 -1.40 -0.39
C GLN A 75 -7.82 -1.02 -0.19
N ARG A 76 -6.94 -1.62 -1.00
CA ARG A 76 -5.54 -1.21 -1.10
C ARG A 76 -5.40 0.21 -1.64
N LEU A 77 -4.54 1.01 -1.01
CA LEU A 77 -4.23 2.39 -1.40
C LEU A 77 -3.21 2.40 -2.53
N ASP A 78 -2.15 1.60 -2.39
CA ASP A 78 -1.22 1.22 -3.45
C ASP A 78 -1.62 -0.16 -3.99
N ARG A 79 -1.84 -0.26 -5.30
CA ARG A 79 -2.24 -1.51 -5.97
C ARG A 79 -1.07 -2.21 -6.67
N GLY A 80 0.17 -1.90 -6.29
CA GLY A 80 1.40 -2.44 -6.86
C GLY A 80 2.00 -1.57 -7.98
N PHE A 81 1.55 -0.32 -8.12
CA PHE A 81 2.09 0.62 -9.12
C PHE A 81 2.24 2.04 -8.57
N GLY A 82 2.29 2.17 -7.25
CA GLY A 82 2.37 3.44 -6.55
C GLY A 82 1.02 3.89 -6.00
N ALA A 83 1.04 4.46 -4.81
CA ALA A 83 -0.09 5.12 -4.19
C ALA A 83 -0.40 6.40 -4.97
N ALA A 84 -1.68 6.58 -5.33
CA ALA A 84 -2.11 7.85 -5.90
C ALA A 84 -2.00 8.94 -4.84
N MET A 85 -1.25 10.00 -5.12
CA MET A 85 -1.06 11.11 -4.16
C MET A 85 -1.39 12.47 -4.77
N ARG A 86 -1.86 13.38 -3.92
CA ARG A 86 -2.12 14.79 -4.27
C ARG A 86 -1.97 15.67 -3.03
N ASP A 87 -1.29 16.80 -3.18
CA ASP A 87 -1.18 17.83 -2.14
C ASP A 87 -0.65 17.29 -0.78
N GLY A 88 0.20 16.26 -0.81
CA GLY A 88 0.73 15.58 0.38
C GLY A 88 -0.23 14.57 1.00
N GLN A 89 -1.27 14.15 0.29
CA GLN A 89 -2.26 13.19 0.75
C GLN A 89 -2.31 11.94 -0.14
N ILE A 90 -2.53 10.78 0.46
CA ILE A 90 -2.78 9.50 -0.20
C ILE A 90 -4.26 9.42 -0.59
N ILE A 91 -4.57 9.12 -1.84
CA ILE A 91 -5.93 9.02 -2.36
C ILE A 91 -6.36 7.56 -2.41
N CYS A 92 -7.44 7.22 -1.72
CA CYS A 92 -8.09 5.93 -1.88
C CYS A 92 -8.70 5.81 -3.29
N PRO A 93 -8.28 4.84 -4.11
CA PRO A 93 -8.66 4.76 -5.52
C PRO A 93 -10.12 4.35 -5.76
N LYS A 94 -10.87 4.01 -4.70
CA LYS A 94 -12.26 3.56 -4.83
C LYS A 94 -13.26 4.71 -4.72
N HIS A 95 -13.27 5.43 -3.60
CA HIS A 95 -14.22 6.52 -3.34
C HIS A 95 -13.55 7.89 -3.15
N GLY A 96 -12.22 7.96 -3.20
CA GLY A 96 -11.49 9.21 -3.21
C GLY A 96 -11.20 9.84 -1.84
N SER A 97 -11.42 9.12 -0.74
CA SER A 97 -10.94 9.56 0.59
C SER A 97 -9.45 9.90 0.53
N MET A 98 -9.05 11.01 1.16
CA MET A 98 -7.66 11.48 1.17
C MET A 98 -7.09 11.48 2.59
N PHE A 99 -5.97 10.78 2.76
CA PHE A 99 -5.26 10.66 4.02
C PHE A 99 -4.01 11.53 3.98
N ASP A 100 -3.80 12.42 4.95
CA ASP A 100 -2.54 13.16 5.08
C ASP A 100 -1.35 12.18 5.18
N ALA A 101 -0.30 12.38 4.39
CA ALA A 101 0.83 11.46 4.35
C ALA A 101 1.66 11.47 5.63
N CYS A 102 1.70 12.60 6.35
CA CYS A 102 2.49 12.76 7.58
C CYS A 102 1.74 12.23 8.81
N SER A 103 0.42 12.42 8.86
CA SER A 103 -0.38 12.05 10.04
C SER A 103 -1.29 10.85 9.84
N GLY A 104 -1.47 10.38 8.60
CA GLY A 104 -2.40 9.32 8.24
C GLY A 104 -3.88 9.69 8.39
N TYR A 105 -4.21 10.93 8.78
CA TYR A 105 -5.59 11.33 9.10
C TYR A 105 -6.38 11.68 7.84
N CYS A 106 -7.65 11.26 7.81
CA CYS A 106 -8.58 11.53 6.73
C CYS A 106 -9.60 12.60 7.13
N ASP A 107 -9.62 13.71 6.41
CA ASP A 107 -10.54 14.82 6.66
C ASP A 107 -11.77 14.83 5.71
N ASN A 108 -11.85 13.87 4.79
CA ASN A 108 -12.88 13.84 3.77
C ASN A 108 -13.34 12.43 3.38
N GLY A 109 -14.38 12.39 2.53
CA GLY A 109 -14.92 11.16 1.96
C GLY A 109 -15.56 10.24 3.00
N ASP A 110 -15.81 9.00 2.61
CA ASP A 110 -16.45 8.00 3.48
C ASP A 110 -15.52 7.48 4.60
N ALA A 111 -14.24 7.85 4.55
CA ALA A 111 -13.25 7.53 5.59
C ALA A 111 -12.98 8.72 6.52
N ALA A 112 -13.75 9.81 6.44
CA ALA A 112 -13.53 10.99 7.27
C ALA A 112 -13.50 10.65 8.76
N ASP A 113 -12.69 11.39 9.51
CA ASP A 113 -12.49 11.22 10.96
C ASP A 113 -11.84 9.88 11.37
N THR A 114 -11.10 9.27 10.45
CA THR A 114 -10.27 8.08 10.73
C THR A 114 -8.80 8.35 10.42
N THR A 115 -7.93 7.49 10.95
CA THR A 115 -6.48 7.55 10.73
C THR A 115 -5.97 6.19 10.26
N LEU A 116 -5.07 6.18 9.28
CA LEU A 116 -4.40 4.97 8.83
C LEU A 116 -3.63 4.31 9.98
N PRO A 117 -3.63 2.97 10.09
CA PRO A 117 -2.78 2.28 11.06
C PRO A 117 -1.30 2.53 10.71
N ALA A 118 -0.56 3.11 11.64
CA ALA A 118 0.87 3.39 11.51
C ALA A 118 1.69 2.12 11.69
N VAL A 119 2.86 2.08 11.05
CA VAL A 119 3.90 1.06 11.26
C VAL A 119 5.17 1.78 11.69
N GLU A 120 5.79 1.36 12.79
CA GLU A 120 6.98 2.05 13.31
C GLU A 120 8.22 1.83 12.41
N ILE A 121 8.83 2.93 11.98
CA ILE A 121 10.07 2.96 11.21
C ILE A 121 11.10 3.89 11.84
N ALA A 122 12.37 3.71 11.47
CA ALA A 122 13.45 4.65 11.75
C ALA A 122 14.21 4.98 10.47
N VAL A 123 14.71 6.21 10.39
CA VAL A 123 15.59 6.65 9.30
C VAL A 123 16.96 7.01 9.86
N GLU A 124 18.00 6.36 9.34
CA GLU A 124 19.40 6.60 9.73
C GLU A 124 20.23 6.80 8.46
N ASP A 125 20.89 7.96 8.33
CA ASP A 125 21.73 8.31 7.16
C ASP A 125 21.00 8.09 5.81
N GLY A 126 19.71 8.40 5.75
CA GLY A 126 18.85 8.26 4.57
C GLY A 126 18.35 6.84 4.29
N ALA A 127 18.79 5.82 5.04
CA ALA A 127 18.26 4.47 4.97
C ALA A 127 17.05 4.30 5.91
N VAL A 128 16.01 3.61 5.42
CA VAL A 128 14.78 3.34 6.17
C VAL A 128 14.85 1.93 6.76
N TYR A 129 14.46 1.81 8.02
CA TYR A 129 14.43 0.57 8.78
C TYR A 129 13.03 0.33 9.36
N LEU A 130 12.52 -0.89 9.26
CA LEU A 130 11.39 -1.36 10.05
C LEU A 130 11.84 -1.56 11.49
N THR A 131 11.16 -0.92 12.43
CA THR A 131 11.46 -1.01 13.87
C THR A 131 10.27 -1.47 14.71
N ASP A 132 9.10 -1.61 14.11
CA ASP A 132 7.90 -2.13 14.75
C ASP A 132 8.09 -3.61 15.15
N ASP A 133 8.02 -3.89 16.44
CA ASP A 133 8.14 -5.25 16.98
C ASP A 133 6.94 -6.15 16.64
N GLY A 134 5.82 -5.57 16.20
CA GLY A 134 4.62 -6.31 15.78
C GLY A 134 4.72 -6.92 14.39
N TYR A 135 5.74 -6.53 13.61
CA TYR A 135 5.88 -6.91 12.20
C TYR A 135 7.28 -7.45 11.88
N GLU A 136 7.32 -8.47 11.02
CA GLU A 136 8.53 -8.98 10.39
C GLU A 136 8.50 -8.66 8.88
N PHE A 137 9.56 -8.05 8.35
CA PHE A 137 9.68 -7.82 6.91
C PHE A 137 9.80 -9.16 6.15
N VAL A 138 8.99 -9.35 5.11
CA VAL A 138 9.03 -10.56 4.27
C VAL A 138 9.73 -10.28 2.95
N HIS A 139 9.18 -9.37 2.14
CA HIS A 139 9.74 -8.98 0.84
C HIS A 139 9.21 -7.62 0.37
N GLU A 140 9.90 -7.01 -0.59
CA GLU A 140 9.41 -5.83 -1.34
C GLU A 140 8.25 -6.25 -2.25
N GLY A 141 7.25 -5.37 -2.42
CA GLY A 141 6.09 -5.59 -3.26
C GLY A 141 4.87 -6.16 -2.53
N SER A 142 3.82 -6.40 -3.32
CA SER A 142 2.52 -6.90 -2.85
C SER A 142 2.57 -8.37 -2.44
N ILE A 143 1.67 -8.81 -1.55
CA ILE A 143 1.58 -10.22 -1.11
C ILE A 143 1.46 -11.19 -2.29
N GLU A 144 0.82 -10.76 -3.39
CA GLU A 144 0.64 -11.61 -4.58
C GLU A 144 1.95 -11.88 -5.34
N ASP A 145 2.95 -11.01 -5.20
CA ASP A 145 4.25 -11.13 -5.87
C ASP A 145 5.08 -12.28 -5.26
N GLY A 146 4.97 -12.48 -3.94
CA GLY A 146 5.61 -13.59 -3.22
C GLY A 146 4.94 -14.96 -3.45
N GLY A 147 3.79 -15.00 -4.13
CA GLY A 147 3.02 -16.22 -4.42
C GLY A 147 3.46 -16.96 -5.69
N ALA A 148 4.43 -16.45 -6.44
CA ALA A 148 4.87 -17.04 -7.71
C ALA A 148 5.76 -18.30 -7.57
N GLU A 149 6.06 -18.75 -6.35
CA GLU A 149 6.89 -19.93 -6.08
C GLU A 149 6.08 -20.99 -5.29
N GLY A 150 5.01 -21.53 -5.88
CA GLY A 150 4.20 -22.56 -5.20
C GLY A 150 3.05 -23.21 -5.98
N GLY A 151 3.04 -23.11 -7.31
CA GLY A 151 1.96 -23.62 -8.17
C GLY A 151 2.32 -24.91 -8.91
N GLU A 152 2.87 -25.93 -8.25
CA GLU A 152 2.85 -27.29 -8.81
C GLU A 152 1.61 -28.05 -8.33
N ASN A 153 0.96 -28.72 -9.29
CA ASN A 153 -0.11 -29.72 -9.20
C ASN A 153 -1.53 -29.25 -9.59
N GLY A 154 -1.73 -29.04 -10.89
CA GLY A 154 -3.00 -29.26 -11.57
C GLY A 154 -2.79 -30.15 -12.78
N ALA A 155 -2.63 -31.46 -12.55
CA ALA A 155 -2.75 -32.47 -13.58
C ALA A 155 -4.16 -32.36 -14.19
N GLY A 156 -4.27 -31.71 -15.34
CA GLY A 156 -5.41 -31.82 -16.23
C GLY A 156 -5.05 -32.84 -17.31
N ASP A 157 -5.56 -34.05 -17.13
CA ASP A 157 -5.65 -35.11 -18.14
C ASP A 157 -5.77 -34.54 -19.55
N ALA A 158 -4.79 -34.87 -20.39
CA ALA A 158 -4.99 -34.92 -21.82
C ALA A 158 -5.86 -36.16 -22.11
N ASP A 159 -7.17 -36.03 -21.93
CA ASP A 159 -8.14 -36.96 -22.52
C ASP A 159 -8.59 -36.40 -23.86
N GLU A 160 -8.10 -37.07 -24.90
CA GLU A 160 -8.46 -36.86 -26.28
C GLU A 160 -9.91 -37.31 -26.50
N SER A 161 -10.82 -36.38 -26.76
CA SER A 161 -12.02 -36.66 -27.57
C SER A 161 -12.14 -35.63 -28.68
N GLN A 162 -11.81 -36.13 -29.87
CA GLN A 162 -12.31 -35.65 -31.14
C GLN A 162 -13.84 -35.67 -31.09
N ASP A 163 -14.50 -34.69 -31.70
CA ASP A 163 -15.54 -34.89 -32.71
C ASP A 163 -16.41 -33.61 -32.84
N ASP A 164 -16.43 -33.15 -34.08
CA ASP A 164 -17.39 -32.35 -34.84
C ASP A 164 -18.62 -31.77 -34.12
N ASP A 165 -18.87 -30.47 -34.34
CA ASP A 165 -20.05 -30.00 -35.08
C ASP A 165 -20.06 -28.46 -35.18
N ASP A 166 -19.73 -27.99 -36.39
CA ASP A 166 -20.06 -26.64 -36.88
C ASP A 166 -21.59 -26.48 -36.97
N ASP A 167 -22.23 -25.83 -35.99
CA ASP A 167 -23.61 -25.34 -36.15
C ASP A 167 -23.69 -23.81 -35.92
N MET A 168 -23.54 -23.09 -37.03
CA MET A 168 -23.85 -21.66 -37.17
C MET A 168 -25.32 -21.51 -37.63
N PRO A 169 -26.25 -21.04 -36.78
CA PRO A 169 -27.49 -20.47 -37.29
C PRO A 169 -27.31 -18.98 -37.56
N SER A 170 -27.21 -18.64 -38.85
CA SER A 170 -27.44 -17.27 -39.35
C SER A 170 -28.86 -16.82 -39.02
N SER A 171 -29.01 -15.76 -38.23
CA SER A 171 -30.27 -15.03 -38.10
C SER A 171 -30.09 -13.57 -38.48
N THR A 172 -30.24 -13.31 -39.78
CA THR A 172 -30.46 -11.97 -40.33
C THR A 172 -31.80 -11.45 -39.83
N SER A 173 -31.75 -10.59 -38.82
CA SER A 173 -32.89 -9.77 -38.43
C SER A 173 -32.97 -8.53 -39.33
N HIS A 174 -34.15 -8.37 -39.92
CA HIS A 174 -34.57 -7.24 -40.74
C HIS A 174 -34.71 -5.96 -39.90
N ILE A 175 -34.21 -4.85 -40.43
CA ILE A 175 -34.65 -3.45 -40.22
C ILE A 175 -34.29 -2.77 -41.57
N GLY A 176 -35.15 -2.11 -42.33
CA GLY A 176 -36.39 -1.41 -42.02
C GLY A 176 -36.19 0.08 -42.33
N PHE A 177 -36.20 0.45 -43.62
CA PHE A 177 -36.38 1.83 -44.12
C PHE A 177 -37.02 1.79 -45.51
#